data_AF-A0A350UGP4-F1
#
_entry.id   AF-A0A350UGP4-F1
#
_cell.length_a   1.000
_cell.length_b   1.000
_cell.length_c   1.000
_cell.angle_alpha   90.00
_cell.angle_beta   90.00
_cell.angle_gamma   90.00
#
_symmetry.space_group_name_H-M   'P 1'
#
loop_
_entity.id
_entity.type
_entity.pdbx_description
1 polymer ?
#
loop_
_entity_poly.entity_id
_entity_poly.type
_entity_poly.pdbx_seq_one_letter_code
_entity_poly.pdbx_strand_id
1 'polypeptide(L)'
;MRTAETAVAEDEALRRGCEKAFNILANPDLRACYDSFLADDMAMLPFPYGGEGDILVAGDLSKDGSTFFARAILSYKPTTSRKRLKIRLRSFEFLPDRLGFLESRRKLEVWLDSGLLNGFRWDTSWNNWKHWLRSAIELDATFVNSARYRYGKGEWQVRSWWTALPSRIALTVTERLETDVERARGVHELLGRYSEFVHRVREQAKRQPLDASDVQSWLDQLGAAPDLRPEYLCWKPDYEEYYFAQLRKRAVAWLLFREEFLFVLQGAIISEIPMPGHATYVFALPSDRENFLRLYERTSRNEIRQNAGNVASELGFVGRVVRGRKRKRWLT
;
A
#
# COMPACT_ATOMS: atom_id res chain seq x y z
N MET A 1 43.26 -13.40 12.36
CA MET A 1 42.72 -12.04 12.24
C MET A 1 41.21 -12.15 12.39
N ARG A 2 40.64 -11.79 13.54
CA ARG A 2 39.17 -11.81 13.71
C ARG A 2 38.60 -10.67 12.87
N THR A 3 37.61 -10.93 12.01
CA THR A 3 36.96 -9.84 11.27
C THR A 3 36.17 -8.98 12.26
N ALA A 4 35.97 -7.70 11.93
CA ALA A 4 35.20 -6.78 12.78
C ALA A 4 33.80 -7.35 13.11
N GLU A 5 33.22 -8.11 12.18
CA GLU A 5 31.94 -8.81 12.34
C GLU A 5 31.99 -9.88 13.44
N THR A 6 33.07 -10.67 13.54
CA THR A 6 33.22 -11.70 14.59
C THR A 6 33.46 -11.07 15.97
N ALA A 7 34.17 -9.93 16.02
CA ALA A 7 34.42 -9.20 17.27
C ALA A 7 33.14 -8.53 17.82
N VAL A 8 32.31 -7.95 16.94
CA VAL A 8 31.00 -7.38 17.30
C VAL A 8 30.01 -8.47 17.73
N ALA A 9 30.11 -9.68 17.18
CA ALA A 9 29.23 -10.79 17.54
C ALA A 9 29.46 -11.33 18.97
N GLU A 10 30.69 -11.26 19.48
CA GLU A 10 31.08 -11.81 20.80
C GLU A 10 30.95 -10.79 21.95
N ASP A 11 31.04 -9.47 21.68
CA ASP A 11 30.92 -8.41 22.69
C ASP A 11 29.52 -7.78 22.69
N GLU A 12 28.75 -8.04 23.76
CA GLU A 12 27.39 -7.55 23.88
C GLU A 12 27.29 -6.01 24.00
N ALA A 13 28.24 -5.37 24.68
CA ALA A 13 28.24 -3.92 24.86
C ALA A 13 28.55 -3.22 23.54
N LEU A 14 29.57 -3.71 22.82
CA LEU A 14 29.91 -3.23 21.48
C LEU A 14 28.75 -3.44 20.51
N ARG A 15 28.13 -4.62 20.50
CA ARG A 15 26.95 -4.92 19.67
C ARG A 15 25.80 -3.95 19.92
N ARG A 16 25.47 -3.69 21.20
CA ARG A 16 24.43 -2.71 21.56
C ARG A 16 24.80 -1.30 21.10
N GLY A 17 26.08 -0.92 21.18
CA GLY A 17 26.59 0.35 20.65
C GLY A 17 26.40 0.46 19.14
N CYS A 18 26.82 -0.57 18.39
CA CYS A 18 26.67 -0.65 16.94
C CYS A 18 25.19 -0.64 16.51
N GLU A 19 24.32 -1.39 17.19
CA GLU A 19 22.87 -1.39 16.91
C GLU A 19 22.28 0.01 17.06
N LYS A 20 22.65 0.75 18.12
CA LYS A 20 22.18 2.13 18.33
C LYS A 20 22.68 3.07 17.23
N ALA A 21 23.98 3.04 16.93
CA ALA A 21 24.58 3.85 15.88
C ALA A 21 23.92 3.57 14.52
N PHE A 22 23.74 2.29 14.18
CA PHE A 22 23.06 1.89 12.95
C PHE A 22 21.63 2.41 12.89
N ASN A 23 20.85 2.32 13.97
CA ASN A 23 19.46 2.81 13.97
C ASN A 23 19.34 4.34 13.80
N ILE A 24 20.33 5.11 14.27
CA ILE A 24 20.39 6.56 14.06
C ILE A 24 20.77 6.83 12.60
N LEU A 25 21.86 6.23 12.13
CA LEU A 25 22.38 6.48 10.79
C LEU A 25 21.46 5.94 9.70
N ALA A 26 20.78 4.81 9.89
CA ALA A 26 19.89 4.24 8.89
C ALA A 26 18.59 5.03 8.70
N ASN A 27 18.21 5.87 9.66
CA ASN A 27 17.08 6.79 9.51
C ASN A 27 17.57 8.13 8.94
N PRO A 28 17.12 8.55 7.75
CA PRO A 28 17.60 9.78 7.09
C PRO A 28 17.38 11.05 7.91
N ASP A 29 16.22 11.17 8.58
CA ASP A 29 15.90 12.37 9.36
C ASP A 29 16.81 12.44 10.60
N LEU A 30 17.04 11.30 11.26
CA LEU A 30 17.96 11.21 12.40
C LEU A 30 19.42 11.42 11.97
N ARG A 31 19.82 10.86 10.82
CA ARG A 31 21.15 11.08 10.23
C ARG A 31 21.37 12.55 9.91
N ALA A 32 20.42 13.21 9.25
CA ALA A 32 20.54 14.63 8.91
C ALA A 32 20.70 15.51 10.17
N CYS A 33 19.97 15.20 11.24
CA CYS A 33 20.13 15.92 12.49
C CYS A 33 21.48 15.62 13.17
N TYR A 34 21.95 14.38 13.11
CA TYR A 34 23.28 14.00 13.60
C TYR A 34 24.39 14.72 12.83
N ASP A 35 24.30 14.76 11.50
CA ASP A 35 25.25 15.47 10.63
C ASP A 35 25.22 16.98 10.91
N SER A 36 24.03 17.54 11.17
CA SER A 36 23.88 18.96 11.57
C SER A 36 24.57 19.24 12.91
N PHE A 37 24.42 18.33 13.89
CA PHE A 37 25.09 18.44 15.18
C PHE A 37 26.63 18.32 15.08
N LEU A 38 27.14 17.51 14.16
CA LEU A 38 28.58 17.44 13.91
C LEU A 38 29.15 18.75 13.34
N ALA A 39 28.33 19.53 12.63
CA ALA A 39 28.72 20.81 12.05
C ALA A 39 28.50 22.00 13.01
N ASP A 40 27.51 21.91 13.89
CA ASP A 40 27.10 22.93 14.85
C ASP A 40 26.72 22.26 16.18
N ASP A 41 27.53 22.47 17.22
CA ASP A 41 27.32 21.89 18.56
C ASP A 41 26.09 22.47 19.28
N MET A 42 25.53 23.56 18.77
CA MET A 42 24.27 24.15 19.22
C MET A 42 23.05 23.59 18.49
N ALA A 43 23.23 22.79 17.43
CA ALA A 43 22.12 22.16 16.74
C ALA A 43 21.41 21.14 17.63
N MET A 44 20.08 21.12 17.57
CA MET A 44 19.28 20.23 18.40
C MET A 44 19.46 18.77 17.94
N LEU A 45 20.03 17.93 18.80
CA LEU A 45 20.01 16.48 18.61
C LEU A 45 18.60 15.94 18.88
N PRO A 46 17.91 15.35 17.88
CA PRO A 46 16.65 14.69 18.14
C PRO A 46 16.91 13.51 19.05
N PHE A 47 16.06 13.32 20.03
CA PHE A 47 16.05 12.09 20.81
C PHE A 47 15.65 10.95 19.86
N PRO A 48 16.55 10.03 19.48
CA PRO A 48 16.30 9.10 18.40
C PRO A 48 15.19 8.14 18.80
N TYR A 49 14.15 8.04 17.96
CA TYR A 49 12.92 7.31 18.30
C TYR A 49 12.29 7.81 19.62
N GLY A 50 12.39 9.12 19.85
CA GLY A 50 11.77 9.80 20.98
C GLY A 50 10.26 9.65 20.93
N GLY A 51 9.71 9.17 22.04
CA GLY A 51 8.32 8.78 22.10
C GLY A 51 7.96 8.17 23.45
N GLU A 52 7.01 7.26 23.42
CA GLU A 52 6.48 6.60 24.61
C GLU A 52 7.50 5.60 25.16
N GLY A 53 7.89 5.77 26.42
CA GLY A 53 8.81 4.87 27.11
C GLY A 53 9.14 5.37 28.51
N ASP A 54 10.08 4.66 29.14
CA ASP A 54 10.54 4.99 30.49
C ASP A 54 11.86 5.78 30.39
N ILE A 55 11.94 6.91 31.11
CA ILE A 55 13.17 7.68 31.28
C ILE A 55 13.66 7.57 32.72
N LEU A 56 14.98 7.45 32.87
CA LEU A 56 15.66 7.68 34.14
C LEU A 56 16.31 9.06 34.08
N VAL A 57 16.01 9.91 35.06
CA VAL A 57 16.47 11.30 35.10
C VAL A 57 17.21 11.59 36.41
N ALA A 58 18.27 12.40 36.31
CA ALA A 58 18.92 13.03 37.46
C ALA A 58 18.36 14.44 37.63
N GLY A 59 18.17 14.88 38.86
CA GLY A 59 17.56 16.17 39.16
C GLY A 59 17.41 16.39 40.66
N ASP A 60 16.76 17.49 40.99
CA ASP A 60 16.61 17.97 42.36
C ASP A 60 15.13 18.12 42.72
N LEU A 61 14.77 17.77 43.95
CA LEU A 61 13.44 18.05 44.48
C LEU A 61 13.35 19.53 44.88
N SER A 62 12.19 20.13 44.68
CA SER A 62 11.83 21.43 45.26
C SER A 62 11.98 21.39 46.78
N LYS A 63 12.11 22.56 47.41
CA LYS A 63 12.25 22.68 48.88
C LYS A 63 11.08 22.06 49.65
N ASP A 64 9.89 22.00 49.04
CA ASP A 64 8.68 21.38 49.60
C ASP A 64 8.51 19.91 49.20
N GLY A 65 9.42 19.34 48.39
CA GLY A 65 9.38 17.97 47.92
C GLY A 65 8.27 17.65 46.92
N SER A 66 7.47 18.63 46.50
CA SER A 66 6.30 18.40 45.64
C SER A 66 6.62 18.36 44.15
N THR A 67 7.77 18.90 43.73
CA THR A 67 8.16 19.01 42.33
C THR A 67 9.58 18.51 42.14
N PHE A 68 9.78 17.63 41.16
CA PHE A 68 11.11 17.16 40.75
C PHE A 68 11.56 17.93 39.51
N PHE A 69 12.69 18.62 39.61
CA PHE A 69 13.31 19.34 38.50
C PHE A 69 14.39 18.47 37.86
N ALA A 70 14.07 17.88 36.70
CA ALA A 70 15.01 17.08 35.93
C ALA A 70 16.13 17.96 35.35
N ARG A 71 17.39 17.59 35.60
CA ARG A 71 18.60 18.25 35.08
C ARG A 71 19.23 17.47 33.94
N ALA A 72 19.13 16.14 33.94
CA ALA A 72 19.71 15.30 32.90
C ALA A 72 18.91 14.00 32.72
N ILE A 73 18.86 13.51 31.48
CA ILE A 73 18.37 12.16 31.17
C ILE A 73 19.56 11.20 31.25
N LEU A 74 19.50 10.24 32.17
CA LEU A 74 20.54 9.23 32.38
C LEU A 74 20.34 8.00 31.49
N SER A 75 19.08 7.62 31.26
CA SER A 75 18.74 6.46 30.44
C SER A 75 17.34 6.60 29.87
N TYR A 76 17.10 5.91 28.76
CA TYR A 76 15.78 5.79 28.16
C TYR A 76 15.56 4.39 27.61
N LYS A 77 14.37 3.89 27.87
CA LYS A 77 13.88 2.61 27.41
C LYS A 77 12.61 2.84 26.58
N PRO A 78 12.70 2.79 25.24
CA PRO A 78 11.52 2.96 24.40
C PRO A 78 10.53 1.81 24.58
N THR A 79 9.24 2.12 24.43
CA THR A 79 8.21 1.09 24.29
C THR A 79 8.39 0.37 22.97
N THR A 80 8.53 -0.95 23.02
CA THR A 80 8.78 -1.77 21.82
C THR A 80 7.76 -2.88 21.63
N SER A 81 7.56 -3.30 20.38
CA SER A 81 6.69 -4.42 20.01
C SER A 81 7.26 -5.14 18.80
N ARG A 82 7.47 -6.45 18.91
CA ARG A 82 7.82 -7.29 17.76
C ARG A 82 6.58 -7.60 16.94
N LYS A 83 6.64 -7.42 15.62
CA LYS A 83 5.50 -7.68 14.71
C LYS A 83 5.97 -8.38 13.46
N ARG A 84 5.16 -9.34 12.99
CA ARG A 84 5.29 -9.93 11.66
C ARG A 84 4.23 -9.37 10.73
N LEU A 85 4.66 -8.82 9.60
CA LEU A 85 3.82 -8.16 8.62
C LEU A 85 4.04 -8.78 7.23
N LYS A 86 2.97 -8.95 6.48
CA LYS A 86 3.04 -9.24 5.04
C LYS A 86 2.65 -7.99 4.28
N ILE A 87 3.63 -7.35 3.63
CA ILE A 87 3.46 -6.05 2.97
C ILE A 87 3.63 -6.25 1.46
N ARG A 88 2.69 -5.75 0.66
CA ARG A 88 2.79 -5.82 -0.79
C ARG A 88 3.83 -4.82 -1.27
N LEU A 89 4.67 -5.21 -2.23
CA LEU A 89 5.71 -4.30 -2.75
C LEU A 89 5.14 -3.02 -3.34
N ARG A 90 3.97 -3.10 -4.00
CA ARG A 90 3.27 -1.93 -4.52
C ARG A 90 2.89 -0.88 -3.47
N SER A 91 2.82 -1.26 -2.20
CA SER A 91 2.51 -0.36 -1.09
C SER A 91 3.72 0.42 -0.59
N PHE A 92 4.94 0.06 -1.03
CA PHE A 92 6.13 0.85 -0.76
C PHE A 92 6.25 2.01 -1.74
N GLU A 93 6.80 3.10 -1.27
CA GLU A 93 7.39 4.16 -2.06
C GLU A 93 8.84 3.81 -2.38
N PHE A 94 9.21 3.85 -3.66
CA PHE A 94 10.54 3.53 -4.14
C PHE A 94 11.35 4.82 -4.21
N LEU A 95 12.18 5.08 -3.21
CA LEU A 95 13.09 6.23 -3.16
C LEU A 95 14.47 5.83 -3.69
N PRO A 96 15.35 6.77 -4.09
CA PRO A 96 16.65 6.42 -4.67
C PRO A 96 17.52 5.50 -3.81
N ASP A 97 17.42 5.63 -2.48
CA ASP A 97 18.26 4.97 -1.49
C ASP A 97 17.51 3.92 -0.64
N ARG A 98 16.18 3.93 -0.64
CA ARG A 98 15.36 3.09 0.26
C ARG A 98 13.94 2.86 -0.25
N LEU A 99 13.26 1.87 0.34
CA LEU A 99 11.82 1.71 0.26
C LEU A 99 11.15 2.27 1.51
N GLY A 100 10.14 3.13 1.32
CA GLY A 100 9.33 3.68 2.40
C GLY A 100 7.95 3.05 2.46
N PHE A 101 7.52 2.58 3.62
CA PHE A 101 6.15 2.14 3.84
C PHE A 101 5.53 2.90 5.01
N LEU A 102 4.46 3.63 4.72
CA LEU A 102 3.69 4.39 5.69
C LEU A 102 2.24 3.92 5.69
N GLU A 103 1.78 3.32 6.79
CA GLU A 103 0.40 2.86 6.93
C GLU A 103 -0.33 3.66 8.00
N SER A 104 -1.13 4.63 7.55
CA SER A 104 -1.82 5.59 8.42
C SER A 104 -2.86 4.96 9.34
N ARG A 105 -3.55 3.89 8.93
CA ARG A 105 -4.60 3.28 9.76
C ARG A 105 -4.02 2.54 10.95
N ARG A 106 -2.87 1.88 10.74
CA ARG A 106 -2.15 1.14 11.77
C ARG A 106 -1.07 1.99 12.46
N LYS A 107 -0.85 3.20 11.96
CA LYS A 107 0.22 4.12 12.37
C LYS A 107 1.57 3.41 12.37
N LEU A 108 1.91 2.76 11.25
CA LEU A 108 3.13 2.00 11.07
C LEU A 108 4.04 2.66 10.04
N GLU A 109 5.34 2.63 10.31
CA GLU A 109 6.39 3.05 9.38
C GLU A 109 7.50 2.00 9.29
N VAL A 110 7.94 1.75 8.07
CA VAL A 110 9.06 0.85 7.77
C VAL A 110 9.92 1.49 6.69
N TRP A 111 11.23 1.51 6.91
CA TRP A 111 12.23 1.89 5.92
C TRP A 111 13.12 0.68 5.65
N LEU A 112 13.30 0.35 4.37
CA LEU A 112 14.16 -0.76 3.94
C LEU A 112 15.23 -0.23 3.00
N ASP A 113 16.50 -0.49 3.30
CA ASP A 113 17.59 -0.22 2.37
C ASP A 113 17.75 -1.36 1.34
N SER A 114 18.62 -1.15 0.35
CA SER A 114 18.89 -2.12 -0.71
C SER A 114 19.69 -3.34 -0.25
N GLY A 115 20.47 -3.21 0.83
CA GLY A 115 21.21 -4.31 1.45
C GLY A 115 20.27 -5.36 2.05
N LEU A 116 19.19 -4.92 2.69
CA LEU A 116 18.16 -5.80 3.27
C LEU A 116 17.38 -6.60 2.22
N LEU A 117 17.40 -6.18 0.95
CA LEU A 117 16.71 -6.84 -0.15
C LEU A 117 17.64 -7.72 -0.99
N ASN A 118 18.72 -8.26 -0.40
CA ASN A 118 19.70 -9.12 -1.07
C ASN A 118 20.28 -8.49 -2.36
N GLY A 119 20.49 -7.17 -2.36
CA GLY A 119 21.04 -6.45 -3.52
C GLY A 119 20.03 -6.18 -4.64
N PHE A 120 18.74 -6.36 -4.39
CA PHE A 120 17.68 -5.98 -5.31
C PHE A 120 17.81 -4.50 -5.70
N ARG A 121 17.80 -4.23 -7.02
CA ARG A 121 17.96 -2.88 -7.56
C ARG A 121 16.63 -2.32 -8.02
N TRP A 122 16.40 -1.05 -7.71
CA TRP A 122 15.25 -0.29 -8.19
C TRP A 122 15.66 1.14 -8.49
N ASP A 123 14.70 1.88 -9.05
CA ASP A 123 14.80 3.33 -9.25
C ASP A 123 13.42 3.97 -8.96
N THR A 124 13.34 5.29 -9.00
CA THR A 124 12.12 6.04 -8.69
C THR A 124 11.01 5.86 -9.74
N SER A 125 11.34 5.44 -10.96
CA SER A 125 10.34 5.18 -12.03
C SER A 125 9.39 4.05 -11.65
N TRP A 126 9.80 3.17 -10.74
CA TRP A 126 8.95 2.11 -10.19
C TRP A 126 7.67 2.68 -9.60
N ASN A 127 7.68 3.89 -9.04
CA ASN A 127 6.45 4.49 -8.51
C ASN A 127 5.36 4.70 -9.57
N ASN A 128 5.72 4.80 -10.86
CA ASN A 128 4.78 4.95 -11.97
C ASN A 128 4.05 3.65 -12.32
N TRP A 129 4.63 2.49 -12.00
CA TRP A 129 4.11 1.19 -12.43
C TRP A 129 4.07 0.12 -11.33
N LYS A 130 4.53 0.42 -10.12
CA LYS A 130 4.58 -0.51 -8.98
C LYS A 130 3.23 -1.14 -8.66
N HIS A 131 2.12 -0.49 -9.00
CA HIS A 131 0.78 -1.02 -8.78
C HIS A 131 0.51 -2.33 -9.53
N TRP A 132 1.28 -2.62 -10.58
CA TRP A 132 1.25 -3.91 -11.25
C TRP A 132 1.89 -5.02 -10.42
N LEU A 133 2.78 -4.72 -9.46
CA LEU A 133 3.45 -5.72 -8.63
C LEU A 133 2.46 -6.51 -7.77
N ARG A 134 2.60 -7.82 -7.79
CA ARG A 134 1.78 -8.79 -7.04
C ARG A 134 2.49 -9.31 -5.81
N SER A 135 3.82 -9.31 -5.86
CA SER A 135 4.71 -9.80 -4.82
C SER A 135 4.53 -9.04 -3.51
N ALA A 136 4.71 -9.78 -2.44
CA ALA A 136 4.77 -9.27 -1.09
C ALA A 136 6.08 -9.68 -0.46
N ILE A 137 6.48 -8.93 0.56
CA ILE A 137 7.58 -9.30 1.44
C ILE A 137 7.00 -9.63 2.81
N GLU A 138 7.63 -10.59 3.48
CA GLU A 138 7.34 -10.90 4.87
C GLU A 138 8.40 -10.23 5.72
N LEU A 139 7.96 -9.37 6.64
CA LEU A 139 8.78 -8.55 7.52
C LEU A 139 8.57 -9.05 8.94
N ASP A 140 9.64 -9.48 9.61
CA ASP A 140 9.68 -9.63 11.07
C ASP A 140 10.56 -8.51 11.62
N ALA A 141 9.97 -7.59 12.39
CA ALA A 141 10.70 -6.44 12.89
C ALA A 141 10.33 -6.08 14.33
N THR A 142 11.29 -5.47 15.03
CA THR A 142 11.03 -4.76 16.29
C THR A 142 10.63 -3.33 15.97
N PHE A 143 9.43 -2.94 16.40
CA PHE A 143 8.94 -1.57 16.27
C PHE A 143 9.11 -0.84 17.59
N VAL A 144 9.51 0.43 17.51
CA VAL A 144 9.49 1.39 18.62
C VAL A 144 8.27 2.29 18.47
N ASN A 145 7.61 2.59 19.59
CA ASN A 145 6.56 3.59 19.64
C ASN A 145 7.18 5.00 19.76
N SER A 146 7.05 5.76 18.68
CA SER A 146 7.55 7.11 18.51
C SER A 146 6.39 8.11 18.57
N ALA A 147 6.64 9.30 19.11
CA ALA A 147 5.67 10.39 19.04
C ALA A 147 5.87 11.18 17.74
N ARG A 148 4.81 11.32 16.93
CA ARG A 148 4.78 12.25 15.80
C ARG A 148 3.93 13.47 16.14
N TYR A 149 4.55 14.63 16.05
CA TYR A 149 3.89 15.91 16.25
C TYR A 149 3.30 16.38 14.93
N ARG A 150 2.03 16.79 14.94
CA ARG A 150 1.38 17.44 13.80
C ARG A 150 0.70 18.71 14.28
N TYR A 151 1.07 19.84 13.69
CA TYR A 151 0.34 21.08 13.89
C TYR A 151 -0.94 21.06 13.06
N GLY A 152 -2.09 21.34 13.69
CA GLY A 152 -3.38 21.39 13.01
C GLY A 152 -4.46 22.04 13.86
N LYS A 153 -5.30 22.87 13.23
CA LYS A 153 -6.34 23.67 13.91
C LYS A 153 -5.80 24.58 15.02
N GLY A 154 -4.60 25.13 14.85
CA GLY A 154 -3.98 26.01 15.84
C GLY A 154 -3.24 25.30 16.98
N GLU A 155 -3.30 23.97 17.06
CA GLU A 155 -2.73 23.19 18.17
C GLU A 155 -1.74 22.12 17.68
N TRP A 156 -0.77 21.78 18.52
CA TRP A 156 0.12 20.63 18.32
C TRP A 156 -0.56 19.35 18.78
N GLN A 157 -0.82 18.42 17.86
CA GLN A 157 -1.34 17.10 18.17
C GLN A 157 -0.22 16.07 18.20
N VAL A 158 -0.09 15.37 19.32
CA VAL A 158 0.80 14.20 19.44
C VAL A 158 0.06 12.96 18.96
N ARG A 159 0.66 12.22 18.03
CA ARG A 159 0.18 10.92 17.60
C ARG A 159 1.26 9.87 17.82
N SER A 160 0.93 8.83 18.58
CA SER A 160 1.74 7.61 18.64
C SER A 160 1.87 6.98 17.25
N TRP A 161 3.08 6.55 16.91
CA TRP A 161 3.44 5.91 15.66
C TRP A 161 4.45 4.80 15.91
N TRP A 162 4.29 3.66 15.25
CA TRP A 162 5.22 2.54 15.37
C TRP A 162 6.20 2.54 14.22
N THR A 163 7.48 2.81 14.49
CA THR A 163 8.55 2.81 13.48
C THR A 163 9.42 1.57 13.67
N ALA A 164 9.66 0.81 12.59
CA ALA A 164 10.56 -0.34 12.62
C ALA A 164 12.00 0.11 12.88
N LEU A 165 12.73 -0.59 13.75
CA LEU A 165 14.15 -0.38 13.97
C LEU A 165 14.95 -1.02 12.84
N PRO A 166 15.71 -0.26 12.03
CA PRO A 166 16.49 -0.80 10.93
C PRO A 166 17.41 -1.96 11.33
N SER A 167 18.05 -1.89 12.50
CA SER A 167 18.98 -2.95 12.97
C SER A 167 18.28 -4.26 13.35
N ARG A 168 16.94 -4.27 13.45
CA ARG A 168 16.14 -5.41 13.91
C ARG A 168 15.04 -5.77 12.92
N ILE A 169 15.31 -5.59 11.64
CA ILE A 169 14.47 -6.03 10.53
C ILE A 169 15.03 -7.33 9.97
N ALA A 170 14.16 -8.33 9.83
CA ALA A 170 14.40 -9.52 9.03
C ALA A 170 13.37 -9.58 7.90
N LEU A 171 13.85 -9.78 6.69
CA LEU A 171 13.01 -9.90 5.49
C LEU A 171 13.05 -11.32 4.95
N THR A 172 11.89 -11.78 4.50
CA THR A 172 11.78 -12.93 3.62
C THR A 172 11.15 -12.45 2.32
N VAL A 173 11.97 -12.46 1.27
CA VAL A 173 11.56 -12.13 -0.09
C VAL A 173 10.99 -13.39 -0.74
N THR A 174 9.85 -13.26 -1.41
CA THR A 174 9.25 -14.40 -2.11
C THR A 174 10.11 -14.78 -3.33
N GLU A 175 10.33 -16.08 -3.58
CA GLU A 175 11.18 -16.60 -4.68
C GLU A 175 10.79 -16.13 -6.10
N ARG A 176 9.59 -15.54 -6.26
CA ARG A 176 9.06 -15.08 -7.56
C ARG A 176 9.18 -13.57 -7.78
N LEU A 177 10.02 -12.89 -7.01
CA LEU A 177 10.10 -11.44 -7.09
C LEU A 177 10.54 -10.95 -8.47
N GLU A 178 11.64 -11.49 -9.01
CA GLU A 178 12.20 -11.05 -10.30
C GLU A 178 11.21 -11.26 -11.44
N THR A 179 10.63 -12.46 -11.55
CA THR A 179 9.59 -12.76 -12.56
C THR A 179 8.36 -11.85 -12.45
N ASP A 180 7.95 -11.47 -11.25
CA ASP A 180 6.83 -10.54 -11.05
C ASP A 180 7.19 -9.10 -11.46
N VAL A 181 8.43 -8.68 -11.23
CA VAL A 181 8.97 -7.38 -11.64
C VAL A 181 9.03 -7.28 -13.16
N GLU A 182 9.59 -8.28 -13.83
CA GLU A 182 9.68 -8.34 -15.29
C GLU A 182 8.29 -8.27 -15.92
N ARG A 183 7.35 -9.07 -15.41
CA ARG A 183 5.95 -9.02 -15.84
C ARG A 183 5.33 -7.64 -15.62
N ALA A 184 5.51 -7.04 -14.45
CA ALA A 184 4.95 -5.73 -14.13
C ALA A 184 5.49 -4.63 -15.06
N ARG A 185 6.80 -4.68 -15.34
CA ARG A 185 7.47 -3.77 -16.27
C ARG A 185 6.98 -3.98 -17.71
N GLY A 186 6.89 -5.23 -18.18
CA GLY A 186 6.37 -5.55 -19.51
C GLY A 186 4.94 -5.05 -19.74
N VAL A 187 4.05 -5.19 -18.75
CA VAL A 187 2.70 -4.61 -18.81
C VAL A 187 2.75 -3.09 -18.94
N HIS A 188 3.59 -2.42 -18.15
CA HIS A 188 3.73 -0.97 -18.21
C HIS A 188 4.26 -0.47 -19.57
N GLU A 189 5.27 -1.14 -20.11
CA GLU A 189 5.83 -0.84 -21.43
C GLU A 189 4.81 -1.02 -22.55
N LEU A 190 4.02 -2.11 -22.51
CA LEU A 190 2.93 -2.34 -23.46
C LEU A 190 1.87 -1.24 -23.36
N LEU A 191 1.45 -0.85 -22.16
CA LEU A 191 0.50 0.25 -21.98
C LEU A 191 1.04 1.59 -22.49
N GLY A 192 2.34 1.84 -22.33
CA GLY A 192 3.00 3.02 -22.90
C GLY A 192 3.01 3.00 -24.42
N ARG A 193 3.39 1.86 -25.02
CA ARG A 193 3.44 1.65 -26.48
C ARG A 193 2.08 1.86 -27.15
N TYR A 194 1.01 1.39 -26.52
CA TYR A 194 -0.36 1.51 -27.04
C TYR A 194 -1.16 2.65 -26.37
N SER A 195 -0.48 3.67 -25.84
CA SER A 195 -1.09 4.74 -25.02
C SER A 195 -2.27 5.46 -25.68
N GLU A 196 -2.18 5.80 -26.97
CA GLU A 196 -3.28 6.41 -27.73
C GLU A 196 -4.52 5.52 -27.80
N PHE A 197 -4.32 4.21 -28.06
CA PHE A 197 -5.41 3.25 -28.05
C PHE A 197 -6.01 3.07 -26.65
N VAL A 198 -5.16 2.95 -25.62
CA VAL A 198 -5.58 2.87 -24.22
C VAL A 198 -6.43 4.10 -23.84
N HIS A 199 -6.02 5.30 -24.26
CA HIS A 199 -6.76 6.53 -24.01
C HIS A 199 -8.14 6.50 -24.67
N ARG A 200 -8.24 6.10 -25.95
CA ARG A 200 -9.53 5.97 -26.65
C ARG A 200 -10.47 4.98 -25.98
N VAL A 201 -9.99 3.79 -25.61
CA VAL A 201 -10.79 2.79 -24.89
C VAL A 201 -11.28 3.34 -23.55
N ARG A 202 -10.43 4.03 -22.79
CA ARG A 202 -10.83 4.66 -21.51
C ARG A 202 -11.90 5.71 -21.70
N GLU A 203 -11.76 6.59 -22.70
CA GLU A 203 -12.76 7.62 -22.99
C GLU A 203 -14.10 7.03 -23.42
N GLN A 204 -14.08 5.96 -24.22
CA GLN A 204 -15.30 5.28 -24.64
C GLN A 204 -15.93 4.52 -23.47
N ALA A 205 -15.14 3.83 -22.64
CA ALA A 205 -15.60 3.10 -21.46
C ALA A 205 -16.24 4.03 -20.41
N LYS A 206 -15.83 5.30 -20.33
CA LYS A 206 -16.50 6.31 -19.47
C LYS A 206 -17.93 6.59 -19.91
N ARG A 207 -18.20 6.49 -21.22
CA ARG A 207 -19.49 6.84 -21.83
C ARG A 207 -20.41 5.64 -21.92
N GLN A 208 -19.91 4.48 -22.36
CA GLN A 208 -20.71 3.29 -22.58
C GLN A 208 -19.99 2.01 -22.15
N PRO A 209 -20.70 0.94 -21.75
CA PRO A 209 -20.09 -0.36 -21.49
C PRO A 209 -19.46 -0.96 -22.76
N LEU A 210 -18.22 -1.45 -22.65
CA LEU A 210 -17.50 -2.09 -23.76
C LEU A 210 -17.30 -3.57 -23.47
N ASP A 211 -17.74 -4.45 -24.37
CA ASP A 211 -17.48 -5.88 -24.22
C ASP A 211 -15.98 -6.16 -24.31
N ALA A 212 -15.47 -6.96 -23.37
CA ALA A 212 -14.05 -7.28 -23.34
C ALA A 212 -13.59 -8.06 -24.59
N SER A 213 -14.50 -8.80 -25.24
CA SER A 213 -14.21 -9.55 -26.47
C SER A 213 -13.97 -8.61 -27.64
N ASP A 214 -14.73 -7.51 -27.72
CA ASP A 214 -14.53 -6.47 -28.72
C ASP A 214 -13.20 -5.75 -28.51
N VAL A 215 -12.91 -5.37 -27.26
CA VAL A 215 -11.63 -4.74 -26.90
C VAL A 215 -10.45 -5.67 -27.18
N GLN A 216 -10.59 -6.97 -26.94
CA GLN A 216 -9.57 -7.96 -27.30
C GLN A 216 -9.39 -8.02 -28.82
N SER A 217 -10.49 -8.06 -29.59
CA SER A 217 -10.43 -8.09 -31.05
C SER A 217 -9.72 -6.84 -31.62
N TRP A 218 -9.93 -5.67 -31.03
CA TRP A 218 -9.21 -4.44 -31.41
C TRP A 218 -7.72 -4.51 -31.09
N LEU A 219 -7.34 -5.10 -29.95
CA LEU A 219 -5.95 -5.33 -29.60
C LEU A 219 -5.27 -6.29 -30.59
N ASP A 220 -5.96 -7.38 -30.95
CA ASP A 220 -5.47 -8.38 -31.90
C ASP A 220 -5.27 -7.75 -33.30
N GLN A 221 -6.20 -6.90 -33.75
CA GLN A 221 -6.08 -6.14 -35.01
C GLN A 221 -4.89 -5.18 -35.01
N LEU A 222 -4.50 -4.65 -33.85
CA LEU A 222 -3.32 -3.80 -33.69
C LEU A 222 -2.00 -4.61 -33.56
N GLY A 223 -2.08 -5.94 -33.61
CA GLY A 223 -0.92 -6.82 -33.39
C GLY A 223 -0.35 -6.69 -31.98
N ALA A 224 -1.20 -6.38 -30.99
CA ALA A 224 -0.77 -6.27 -29.60
C ALA A 224 -0.27 -7.61 -29.07
N ALA A 225 0.74 -7.55 -28.19
CA ALA A 225 1.23 -8.75 -27.52
C ALA A 225 0.12 -9.36 -26.63
N PRO A 226 0.03 -10.70 -26.51
CA PRO A 226 -0.99 -11.38 -25.69
C PRO A 226 -1.01 -10.95 -24.22
N ASP A 227 0.09 -10.42 -23.72
CA ASP A 227 0.22 -9.91 -22.36
C ASP A 227 -0.55 -8.60 -22.13
N LEU A 228 -0.88 -7.84 -23.17
CA LEU A 228 -1.75 -6.68 -23.09
C LEU A 228 -3.21 -7.13 -23.17
N ARG A 229 -3.85 -7.27 -22.01
CA ARG A 229 -5.23 -7.78 -21.90
C ARG A 229 -6.23 -6.65 -21.65
N PRO A 230 -7.50 -6.80 -22.07
CA PRO A 230 -8.55 -5.79 -21.91
C PRO A 230 -8.62 -5.16 -20.52
N GLU A 231 -8.54 -5.97 -19.46
CA GLU A 231 -8.71 -5.49 -18.08
C GLU A 231 -7.64 -4.48 -17.64
N TYR A 232 -6.45 -4.54 -18.25
CA TYR A 232 -5.35 -3.67 -17.90
C TYR A 232 -5.56 -2.25 -18.39
N LEU A 233 -6.38 -2.05 -19.42
CA LEU A 233 -6.64 -0.73 -19.99
C LEU A 233 -7.36 0.15 -18.97
N CYS A 234 -8.28 -0.37 -18.17
CA CYS A 234 -9.02 0.40 -17.15
C CYS A 234 -8.61 0.06 -15.70
N TRP A 235 -7.51 -0.66 -15.51
CA TRP A 235 -7.04 -1.04 -14.18
C TRP A 235 -6.57 0.17 -13.38
N LYS A 236 -6.98 0.27 -12.11
CA LYS A 236 -6.48 1.30 -11.20
C LYS A 236 -5.46 0.75 -10.22
N PRO A 237 -4.58 1.60 -9.65
CA PRO A 237 -3.52 1.16 -8.75
C PRO A 237 -3.98 0.33 -7.55
N ASP A 238 -5.15 0.65 -6.99
CA ASP A 238 -5.68 0.02 -5.78
C ASP A 238 -6.59 -1.19 -6.05
N TYR A 239 -6.69 -1.62 -7.31
CA TYR A 239 -7.49 -2.79 -7.66
C TYR A 239 -6.81 -4.08 -7.20
N GLU A 240 -7.64 -5.00 -6.72
CA GLU A 240 -7.22 -6.31 -6.28
C GLU A 240 -7.67 -7.38 -7.28
N GLU A 241 -6.68 -7.97 -7.96
CA GLU A 241 -6.89 -9.01 -8.99
C GLU A 241 -7.77 -10.16 -8.53
N TYR A 242 -7.74 -10.52 -7.24
CA TYR A 242 -8.55 -11.61 -6.71
C TYR A 242 -10.04 -11.45 -7.02
N TYR A 243 -10.63 -10.27 -6.79
CA TYR A 243 -12.07 -10.07 -7.00
C TYR A 243 -12.44 -10.18 -8.48
N PHE A 244 -11.67 -9.49 -9.32
CA PHE A 244 -11.81 -9.54 -10.77
C PHE A 244 -11.67 -10.97 -11.30
N ALA A 245 -10.62 -11.69 -10.90
CA ALA A 245 -10.35 -13.05 -11.38
C ALA A 245 -11.43 -14.05 -10.94
N GLN A 246 -12.01 -13.90 -9.74
CA GLN A 246 -13.09 -14.77 -9.29
C GLN A 246 -14.39 -14.55 -10.08
N LEU A 247 -14.72 -13.30 -10.42
CA LEU A 247 -15.91 -13.01 -11.24
C LEU A 247 -15.69 -13.40 -12.69
N ARG A 248 -14.53 -13.06 -13.27
CA ARG A 248 -14.18 -13.43 -14.64
C ARG A 248 -14.28 -14.93 -14.89
N LYS A 249 -13.86 -15.77 -13.95
CA LYS A 249 -13.97 -17.24 -14.05
C LYS A 249 -15.41 -17.76 -14.14
N ARG A 250 -16.39 -17.00 -13.65
CA ARG A 250 -17.81 -17.39 -13.59
C ARG A 250 -18.66 -16.68 -14.64
N ALA A 251 -18.13 -15.62 -15.23
CA ALA A 251 -18.83 -14.79 -16.18
C ALA A 251 -18.80 -15.44 -17.58
N VAL A 252 -19.91 -15.37 -18.29
CA VAL A 252 -19.99 -15.72 -19.72
C VAL A 252 -19.49 -14.58 -20.59
N ALA A 253 -19.64 -13.34 -20.13
CA ALA A 253 -19.12 -12.13 -20.75
C ALA A 253 -18.83 -11.10 -19.67
N TRP A 254 -17.95 -10.15 -19.94
CA TRP A 254 -17.69 -9.04 -19.04
C TRP A 254 -17.35 -7.78 -19.81
N LEU A 255 -17.66 -6.62 -19.21
CA LEU A 255 -17.56 -5.32 -19.85
C LEU A 255 -16.72 -4.37 -19.01
N LEU A 256 -16.02 -3.47 -19.70
CA LEU A 256 -15.36 -2.31 -19.13
C LEU A 256 -16.34 -1.15 -19.09
N PHE A 257 -16.55 -0.53 -17.93
CA PHE A 257 -17.41 0.63 -17.85
C PHE A 257 -16.99 1.57 -16.72
N ARG A 258 -16.68 2.82 -17.06
CA ARG A 258 -16.24 3.87 -16.12
C ARG A 258 -15.08 3.37 -15.25
N GLU A 259 -15.32 3.25 -13.95
CA GLU A 259 -14.36 2.78 -12.94
C GLU A 259 -14.69 1.36 -12.44
N GLU A 260 -15.53 0.63 -13.16
CA GLU A 260 -16.02 -0.68 -12.73
C GLU A 260 -16.02 -1.68 -13.89
N PHE A 261 -16.20 -2.93 -13.51
CA PHE A 261 -16.36 -4.04 -14.44
C PHE A 261 -17.74 -4.63 -14.26
N LEU A 262 -18.46 -4.81 -15.37
CA LEU A 262 -19.72 -5.53 -15.39
C LEU A 262 -19.43 -6.98 -15.76
N PHE A 263 -19.96 -7.92 -15.00
CA PHE A 263 -19.82 -9.35 -15.27
C PHE A 263 -21.21 -9.93 -15.49
N VAL A 264 -21.40 -10.57 -16.64
CA VAL A 264 -22.62 -11.29 -16.98
C VAL A 264 -22.42 -12.74 -16.56
N LEU A 265 -23.15 -13.18 -15.54
CA LEU A 265 -23.18 -14.56 -15.07
C LEU A 265 -24.45 -15.25 -15.60
N GLN A 266 -24.55 -16.57 -15.45
CA GLN A 266 -25.70 -17.34 -15.94
C GLN A 266 -27.06 -16.89 -15.37
N GLY A 267 -27.09 -16.29 -14.17
CA GLY A 267 -28.34 -15.88 -13.51
C GLY A 267 -28.33 -14.47 -12.94
N ALA A 268 -27.30 -13.67 -13.21
CA ALA A 268 -27.17 -12.34 -12.63
C ALA A 268 -26.20 -11.46 -13.46
N ILE A 269 -26.33 -10.14 -13.30
CA ILE A 269 -25.29 -9.19 -13.69
C ILE A 269 -24.64 -8.65 -12.42
N ILE A 270 -23.31 -8.63 -12.39
CA ILE A 270 -22.53 -8.12 -11.26
C ILE A 270 -21.76 -6.88 -11.70
N SER A 271 -21.88 -5.79 -10.93
CA SER A 271 -21.06 -4.59 -11.10
C SER A 271 -20.03 -4.47 -9.99
N GLU A 272 -18.75 -4.47 -10.37
CA GLU A 272 -17.64 -4.58 -9.45
C GLU A 272 -16.57 -3.51 -9.65
N ILE A 273 -16.23 -2.82 -8.56
CA ILE A 273 -15.03 -1.99 -8.44
C ILE A 273 -14.03 -2.81 -7.63
N PRO A 274 -12.93 -3.36 -8.19
CA PRO A 274 -12.03 -4.30 -7.51
C PRO A 274 -11.21 -3.72 -6.34
N MET A 275 -11.66 -2.65 -5.69
CA MET A 275 -10.90 -1.85 -4.71
C MET A 275 -11.41 -2.03 -3.27
N PRO A 276 -10.54 -2.16 -2.24
CA PRO A 276 -10.98 -2.25 -0.84
C PRO A 276 -11.91 -1.09 -0.43
N GLY A 277 -12.95 -1.38 0.35
CA GLY A 277 -13.95 -0.39 0.75
C GLY A 277 -15.13 -0.24 -0.23
N HIS A 278 -15.05 -0.83 -1.43
CA HIS A 278 -16.17 -0.87 -2.37
C HIS A 278 -17.01 -2.15 -2.18
N ALA A 279 -18.32 -2.01 -2.42
CA ALA A 279 -19.27 -3.11 -2.43
C ALA A 279 -19.53 -3.59 -3.86
N THR A 280 -19.78 -4.88 -3.99
CA THR A 280 -20.18 -5.54 -5.25
C THR A 280 -21.68 -5.41 -5.41
N TYR A 281 -22.15 -4.93 -6.57
CA TYR A 281 -23.58 -4.75 -6.84
C TYR A 281 -24.09 -5.95 -7.62
N VAL A 282 -25.25 -6.47 -7.23
CA VAL A 282 -25.86 -7.65 -7.83
C VAL A 282 -27.21 -7.27 -8.40
N PHE A 283 -27.42 -7.60 -9.67
CA PHE A 283 -28.66 -7.42 -10.42
C PHE A 283 -29.17 -8.78 -10.85
N ALA A 284 -30.49 -8.96 -10.81
CA ALA A 284 -31.15 -10.12 -11.40
C ALA A 284 -30.85 -10.15 -12.91
N LEU A 285 -30.87 -11.34 -13.51
CA LEU A 285 -30.69 -11.46 -14.94
C LEU A 285 -31.82 -10.71 -15.66
N PRO A 286 -31.53 -9.66 -16.47
CA PRO A 286 -32.56 -8.95 -17.19
C PRO A 286 -33.08 -9.81 -18.35
N SER A 287 -34.37 -9.68 -18.68
CA SER A 287 -34.96 -10.29 -19.87
C SER A 287 -34.38 -9.71 -21.16
N ASP A 288 -33.96 -8.45 -21.13
CA ASP A 288 -33.27 -7.74 -22.21
C ASP A 288 -31.98 -7.10 -21.68
N ARG A 289 -30.84 -7.68 -22.06
CA ARG A 289 -29.50 -7.21 -21.68
C ARG A 289 -29.19 -5.84 -22.27
N GLU A 290 -29.65 -5.53 -23.48
CA GLU A 290 -29.33 -4.28 -24.14
C GLU A 290 -30.05 -3.12 -23.45
N ASN A 291 -31.33 -3.30 -23.13
CA ASN A 291 -32.08 -2.32 -22.36
C ASN A 291 -31.47 -2.09 -20.97
N PHE A 292 -31.04 -3.16 -20.28
CA PHE A 292 -30.30 -3.03 -19.02
C PHE A 292 -29.04 -2.17 -19.18
N LEU A 293 -28.23 -2.43 -20.21
CA LEU A 293 -26.97 -1.68 -20.42
C LEU A 293 -27.24 -0.20 -20.72
N ARG A 294 -28.24 0.13 -21.54
CA ARG A 294 -28.63 1.52 -21.83
C ARG A 294 -29.12 2.26 -20.59
N LEU A 295 -29.88 1.59 -19.72
CA LEU A 295 -30.33 2.16 -18.45
C LEU A 295 -29.16 2.36 -17.48
N TYR A 296 -28.32 1.32 -17.34
CA TYR A 296 -27.15 1.35 -16.47
C TYR A 296 -26.15 2.43 -16.91
N GLU A 297 -26.01 2.65 -18.22
CA GLU A 297 -25.17 3.68 -18.82
C GLU A 297 -25.48 5.09 -18.30
N ARG A 298 -26.75 5.36 -18.01
CA ARG A 298 -27.23 6.68 -17.55
C ARG A 298 -27.36 6.79 -16.04
N THR A 299 -27.11 5.70 -15.33
CA THR A 299 -27.37 5.59 -13.88
C THR A 299 -26.07 5.61 -13.09
N SER A 300 -26.07 6.27 -11.93
CA SER A 300 -25.00 6.24 -10.95
C SER A 300 -25.30 5.24 -9.82
N ARG A 301 -24.25 4.70 -9.18
CA ARG A 301 -24.40 3.85 -7.98
C ARG A 301 -25.16 4.56 -6.85
N ASN A 302 -25.12 5.89 -6.78
CA ASN A 302 -25.86 6.63 -5.75
C ASN A 302 -27.37 6.63 -6.02
N GLU A 303 -27.78 6.83 -7.27
CA GLU A 303 -29.19 6.75 -7.68
C GLU A 303 -29.76 5.36 -7.45
N ILE A 304 -28.99 4.29 -7.76
CA ILE A 304 -29.39 2.90 -7.45
C ILE A 304 -29.60 2.73 -5.94
N ARG A 305 -28.70 3.27 -5.10
CA ARG A 305 -28.81 3.15 -3.64
C ARG A 305 -30.02 3.88 -3.08
N GLN A 306 -30.40 5.00 -3.67
CA GLN A 306 -31.55 5.81 -3.25
C GLN A 306 -32.85 5.37 -3.93
N ASN A 307 -32.77 4.40 -4.86
CA ASN A 307 -33.82 4.05 -5.80
C ASN A 307 -34.45 5.30 -6.46
N ALA A 308 -33.62 6.27 -6.82
CA ALA A 308 -34.06 7.53 -7.41
C ALA A 308 -34.75 7.23 -8.75
N GLY A 309 -35.99 7.73 -8.92
CA GLY A 309 -36.77 7.48 -10.13
C GLY A 309 -37.07 5.99 -10.39
N ASN A 310 -37.12 5.15 -9.36
CA ASN A 310 -37.37 3.71 -9.46
C ASN A 310 -36.28 2.90 -10.21
N VAL A 311 -35.11 3.50 -10.41
CA VAL A 311 -34.04 2.92 -11.24
C VAL A 311 -33.49 1.60 -10.71
N ALA A 312 -33.51 1.37 -9.40
CA ALA A 312 -33.02 0.14 -8.82
C ALA A 312 -33.94 -1.03 -9.18
N SER A 313 -35.26 -0.81 -9.15
CA SER A 313 -36.25 -1.82 -9.55
C SER A 313 -36.19 -2.11 -11.04
N GLU A 314 -36.05 -1.08 -11.89
CA GLU A 314 -35.93 -1.26 -13.35
C GLU A 314 -34.64 -2.00 -13.75
N LEU A 315 -33.54 -1.74 -13.05
CA LEU A 315 -32.29 -2.48 -13.23
C LEU A 315 -32.31 -3.90 -12.61
N GLY A 316 -33.38 -4.26 -11.89
CA GLY A 316 -33.46 -5.53 -11.16
C GLY A 316 -32.42 -5.65 -10.05
N PHE A 317 -32.09 -4.54 -9.37
CA PHE A 317 -31.11 -4.52 -8.28
C PHE A 317 -31.56 -5.39 -7.10
N VAL A 318 -30.78 -6.44 -6.83
CA VAL A 318 -31.04 -7.39 -5.74
C VAL A 318 -30.42 -6.90 -4.44
N GLY A 319 -29.22 -6.32 -4.53
CA GLY A 319 -28.51 -5.83 -3.36
C GLY A 319 -27.02 -5.63 -3.59
N ARG A 320 -26.29 -5.34 -2.50
CA ARG A 320 -24.84 -5.16 -2.51
C ARG A 320 -24.16 -6.05 -1.49
N VAL A 321 -23.03 -6.62 -1.89
CA VAL A 321 -22.18 -7.42 -1.00
C VAL A 321 -20.99 -6.57 -0.56
N VAL A 322 -20.94 -6.29 0.74
CA VAL A 322 -19.79 -5.60 1.35
C VAL A 322 -18.72 -6.63 1.65
N ARG A 323 -17.49 -6.37 1.19
CA ARG A 323 -16.35 -7.27 1.41
C ARG A 323 -16.01 -7.34 2.90
N GLY A 324 -16.10 -8.53 3.48
CA GLY A 324 -15.68 -8.80 4.86
C GLY A 324 -14.16 -8.95 5.02
N ARG A 325 -13.68 -9.09 6.26
CA ARG A 325 -12.24 -9.29 6.57
C ARG A 325 -11.64 -10.54 5.89
N LYS A 326 -12.45 -11.56 5.59
CA LYS A 326 -12.02 -12.81 4.91
C LYS A 326 -12.48 -12.81 3.45
N ARG A 327 -11.55 -12.62 2.52
CA ARG A 327 -11.81 -12.56 1.07
C ARG A 327 -12.51 -13.80 0.50
N LYS A 328 -12.24 -14.98 1.06
CA LYS A 328 -12.81 -16.25 0.59
C LYS A 328 -14.31 -16.39 0.81
N ARG A 329 -14.92 -15.59 1.71
CA ARG A 329 -16.36 -15.62 2.02
C ARG A 329 -17.19 -14.58 1.24
N TRP A 330 -16.62 -13.99 0.19
CA TRP A 330 -17.26 -12.89 -0.53
C TRP A 330 -18.30 -13.33 -1.56
N LEU A 331 -18.10 -14.50 -2.20
CA LEU A 331 -19.01 -15.09 -3.20
C LEU A 331 -19.49 -16.50 -2.78
N THR A 332 -19.41 -16.81 -1.49
CA THR A 332 -20.01 -18.00 -0.85
C THR A 332 -21.09 -17.49 0.08
#